data_AF-A0A354GHE0-F1
#
_entry.id   AF-A0A354GHE0-F1
#
_cell.length_a   1.000
_cell.length_b   1.000
_cell.length_c   1.000
_cell.angle_alpha   90.00
_cell.angle_beta   90.00
_cell.angle_gamma   90.00
#
_symmetry.space_group_name_H-M   'P 1'
#
loop_
_entity.id
_entity.type
_entity.pdbx_description
1 polymer ?
#
loop_
_entity_poly.entity_id
_entity_poly.type
_entity_poly.pdbx_seq_one_letter_code
_entity_poly.pdbx_strand_id
1 'polypeptide(L)'
;SGLKSIVREKLMDFGKAFANYAEIPEAGIVDILMLGGNAGYNYTKYSDIDVHLVVDPKYVPDCDPELIDDYYMDKKTLWELTHDIKIYGVQAEPYIERPGITRKKSQGVYSLLKNRFIQEPQKFEGELDERELEKKTNNIKGKIERLIDSDNGVGLRAIMKKLRAARQASLDSFGEYGFENLVFKELRNSGYIDKVRDTVLQLNSRNLSLT
;
A
#
# COMPACT_ATOMS: atom_id res chain seq x y z
N SER A 1 -9.35 12.47 -21.64
CA SER A 1 -10.44 11.89 -20.83
C SER A 1 -10.11 12.15 -19.37
N GLY A 2 -11.05 12.70 -18.60
CA GLY A 2 -10.82 13.05 -17.18
C GLY A 2 -11.53 12.07 -16.23
N LEU A 3 -11.12 12.06 -14.96
CA LEU A 3 -11.83 11.37 -13.90
C LEU A 3 -13.26 11.95 -13.77
N LYS A 4 -14.26 11.11 -13.51
CA LYS A 4 -15.64 11.59 -13.31
C LYS A 4 -15.67 12.63 -12.18
N SER A 5 -16.31 13.78 -12.41
CA SER A 5 -16.27 14.93 -11.47
C SER A 5 -16.63 14.53 -10.04
N ILE A 6 -17.71 13.75 -9.87
CA ILE A 6 -18.17 13.31 -8.55
C ILE A 6 -17.14 12.42 -7.82
N VAL A 7 -16.41 11.58 -8.55
CA VAL A 7 -15.34 10.74 -7.96
C VAL A 7 -14.18 11.62 -7.54
N ARG A 8 -13.78 12.55 -8.41
CA ARG A 8 -12.71 13.51 -8.12
C ARG A 8 -13.03 14.34 -6.88
N GLU A 9 -14.22 14.91 -6.81
CA GLU A 9 -14.68 15.72 -5.68
C GLU A 9 -14.65 14.92 -4.39
N LYS A 10 -15.17 13.68 -4.39
CA LYS A 10 -15.14 12.83 -3.20
C LYS A 10 -13.74 12.42 -2.77
N LEU A 11 -12.81 12.18 -3.71
CA LEU A 11 -11.41 11.92 -3.38
C LEU A 11 -10.70 13.16 -2.83
N MET A 12 -11.05 14.36 -3.31
CA MET A 12 -10.55 15.61 -2.74
C MET A 12 -11.09 15.83 -1.32
N ASP A 13 -12.39 15.60 -1.09
CA ASP A 13 -13.01 15.66 0.23
C ASP A 13 -12.31 14.70 1.20
N PHE A 14 -12.06 13.46 0.74
CA PHE A 14 -11.33 12.44 1.50
C PHE A 14 -9.92 12.90 1.88
N GLY A 15 -9.14 13.39 0.92
CA GLY A 15 -7.80 13.90 1.17
C GLY A 15 -7.80 15.05 2.18
N LYS A 16 -8.74 15.99 2.05
CA LYS A 16 -8.86 17.12 2.99
C LYS A 16 -9.28 16.67 4.40
N ALA A 17 -10.19 15.70 4.50
CA ALA A 17 -10.57 15.14 5.79
C ALA A 17 -9.39 14.47 6.50
N PHE A 18 -8.57 13.71 5.75
CA PHE A 18 -7.35 13.12 6.30
C PHE A 18 -6.31 14.18 6.67
N ALA A 19 -6.13 15.23 5.86
CA ALA A 19 -5.23 16.34 6.19
C ALA A 19 -5.61 17.00 7.52
N ASN A 20 -6.90 17.26 7.74
CA ASN A 20 -7.41 17.82 8.99
C ASN A 20 -7.13 16.89 10.19
N TYR A 21 -7.32 15.58 10.02
CA TYR A 21 -7.03 14.58 11.06
C TYR A 21 -5.53 14.47 11.39
N ALA A 22 -4.69 14.60 10.37
CA ALA A 22 -3.24 14.62 10.51
C ALA A 22 -2.70 15.98 10.96
N GLU A 23 -3.58 16.96 11.20
CA GLU A 23 -3.25 18.34 11.60
C GLU A 23 -2.37 19.08 10.57
N ILE A 24 -2.52 18.73 9.30
CA ILE A 24 -1.83 19.37 8.18
C ILE A 24 -2.65 20.57 7.72
N PRO A 25 -2.10 21.81 7.75
CA PRO A 25 -2.81 22.98 7.28
C PRO A 25 -3.05 22.91 5.76
N GLU A 26 -4.19 23.43 5.29
CA GLU A 26 -4.51 23.46 3.85
C GLU A 26 -3.42 24.17 3.02
N ALA A 27 -2.81 25.22 3.58
CA ALA A 27 -1.71 25.95 2.95
C ALA A 27 -0.44 25.11 2.74
N GLY A 28 -0.34 23.95 3.43
CA GLY A 28 0.74 22.97 3.27
C GLY A 28 0.46 21.88 2.25
N ILE A 29 -0.75 21.79 1.71
CA ILE A 29 -1.08 20.80 0.69
C ILE A 29 -0.64 21.33 -0.68
N VAL A 30 0.42 20.73 -1.24
CA VAL A 30 0.93 21.05 -2.58
C VAL A 30 0.08 20.39 -3.67
N ASP A 31 -0.35 19.16 -3.44
CA ASP A 31 -1.21 18.41 -4.35
C ASP A 31 -1.97 17.30 -3.59
N ILE A 32 -3.03 16.80 -4.21
CA ILE A 32 -3.72 15.57 -3.78
C ILE A 32 -3.69 14.63 -4.98
N LEU A 33 -2.97 13.52 -4.84
CA LEU A 33 -2.70 12.60 -5.92
C LEU A 33 -3.49 11.30 -5.74
N MET A 34 -4.04 10.78 -6.82
CA MET A 34 -4.55 9.41 -6.89
C MET A 34 -3.48 8.54 -7.56
N LEU A 35 -3.06 7.48 -6.86
CA LEU A 35 -2.03 6.54 -7.27
C LEU A 35 -2.58 5.10 -7.30
N GLY A 36 -1.69 4.11 -7.35
CA GLY A 36 -2.02 2.71 -7.24
C GLY A 36 -2.56 2.08 -8.52
N GLY A 37 -3.19 0.91 -8.35
CA GLY A 37 -3.83 0.19 -9.45
C GLY A 37 -4.93 1.00 -10.12
N ASN A 38 -5.67 1.81 -9.34
CA ASN A 38 -6.77 2.66 -9.79
C ASN A 38 -6.31 3.87 -10.64
N ALA A 39 -5.06 4.30 -10.50
CA ALA A 39 -4.46 5.30 -11.38
C ALA A 39 -3.70 4.69 -12.57
N GLY A 40 -3.67 3.36 -12.70
CA GLY A 40 -2.93 2.66 -13.76
C GLY A 40 -3.73 1.58 -14.48
N TYR A 41 -3.01 0.70 -15.18
CA TYR A 41 -3.59 -0.47 -15.87
C TYR A 41 -3.64 -1.74 -14.99
N ASN A 42 -3.39 -1.58 -13.70
CA ASN A 42 -3.18 -2.67 -12.73
C ASN A 42 -4.34 -2.86 -11.74
N TYR A 43 -5.49 -2.26 -12.02
CA TYR A 43 -6.67 -2.37 -11.19
C TYR A 43 -7.17 -3.82 -11.13
N THR A 44 -7.52 -4.26 -9.92
CA THR A 44 -8.22 -5.52 -9.65
C THR A 44 -9.39 -5.22 -8.72
N LYS A 45 -10.32 -6.17 -8.56
CA LYS A 45 -11.42 -6.05 -7.58
C LYS A 45 -10.96 -5.91 -6.12
N TYR A 46 -9.67 -6.15 -5.83
CA TYR A 46 -9.05 -6.02 -4.51
C TYR A 46 -8.13 -4.80 -4.43
N SER A 47 -8.20 -3.88 -5.40
CA SER A 47 -7.37 -2.69 -5.44
C SER A 47 -8.06 -1.54 -4.71
N ASP A 48 -7.39 -1.02 -3.70
CA ASP A 48 -7.79 0.18 -2.98
C ASP A 48 -7.46 1.44 -3.80
N ILE A 49 -8.11 2.56 -3.49
CA ILE A 49 -7.84 3.86 -4.10
C ILE A 49 -6.84 4.59 -3.21
N ASP A 50 -5.57 4.59 -3.64
CA ASP A 50 -4.50 5.29 -2.93
C ASP A 50 -4.60 6.80 -3.16
N VAL A 51 -4.77 7.57 -2.09
CA VAL A 51 -4.83 9.03 -2.13
C VAL A 51 -3.67 9.61 -1.32
N HIS A 52 -2.72 10.22 -2.03
CA HIS A 52 -1.51 10.80 -1.45
C HIS A 52 -1.66 12.31 -1.29
N LEU A 53 -1.48 12.80 -0.07
CA LEU A 53 -1.29 14.21 0.25
C LEU A 53 0.18 14.57 0.06
N VAL A 54 0.47 15.44 -0.91
CA VAL A 54 1.82 15.99 -1.08
C VAL A 54 1.93 17.21 -0.19
N VAL A 55 2.78 17.14 0.84
CA VAL A 55 2.88 18.19 1.86
C VAL A 55 4.18 18.97 1.69
N ASP A 56 4.09 20.30 1.67
CA ASP A 56 5.27 21.17 1.64
C ASP A 56 6.06 21.00 2.96
N PRO A 57 7.35 20.61 2.90
CA PRO A 57 8.18 20.35 4.07
C PRO A 57 8.22 21.49 5.10
N LYS A 58 7.98 22.75 4.70
CA LYS A 58 7.97 23.86 5.66
C LYS A 58 6.82 23.83 6.66
N TYR A 59 5.76 23.07 6.38
CA TYR A 59 4.64 22.84 7.30
C TYR A 59 4.78 21.51 8.07
N VAL A 60 5.90 20.83 7.89
CA VAL A 60 6.26 19.63 8.63
C VAL A 60 7.29 20.03 9.67
N PRO A 61 7.18 19.55 10.92
CA PRO A 61 8.20 19.79 11.94
C PRO A 61 9.59 19.36 11.43
N ASP A 62 10.59 20.23 11.64
CA ASP A 62 11.98 19.92 11.31
C ASP A 62 12.49 18.84 12.30
N CYS A 63 12.41 17.59 11.88
CA CYS A 63 12.86 16.43 12.62
C CYS A 63 13.40 15.38 11.66
N ASP A 64 13.94 14.29 12.22
CA ASP A 64 14.55 13.23 11.43
C ASP A 64 13.57 12.77 10.32
N PRO A 65 13.98 12.79 9.04
CA PRO A 65 13.15 12.36 7.92
C PRO A 65 12.54 10.96 8.09
N GLU A 66 13.23 10.03 8.77
CA GLU A 66 12.71 8.69 9.08
C GLU A 66 11.61 8.75 10.13
N LEU A 67 11.78 9.57 11.17
CA LEU A 67 10.78 9.77 12.22
C LEU A 67 9.48 10.39 11.68
N ILE A 68 9.60 11.29 10.71
CA ILE A 68 8.45 11.90 10.02
C ILE A 68 7.66 10.84 9.24
N ASP A 69 8.37 9.98 8.51
CA ASP A 69 7.74 8.93 7.70
C ASP A 69 7.02 7.91 8.58
N ASP A 70 7.63 7.54 9.72
CA ASP A 70 7.00 6.67 10.73
C ASP A 70 5.74 7.32 11.33
N TYR A 71 5.80 8.60 11.69
CA TYR A 71 4.64 9.34 12.19
C TYR A 71 3.48 9.36 11.18
N TYR A 72 3.78 9.56 9.89
CA TYR A 72 2.75 9.52 8.85
C TYR A 72 2.14 8.13 8.66
N MET A 73 2.97 7.09 8.76
CA MET A 73 2.50 5.71 8.73
C MET A 73 1.59 5.40 9.92
N ASP A 74 1.92 5.90 11.11
CA ASP A 74 1.10 5.74 12.31
C ASP A 74 -0.24 6.48 12.17
N LYS A 75 -0.24 7.71 11.66
CA LYS A 75 -1.48 8.46 11.38
C LYS A 75 -2.37 7.74 10.37
N LYS A 76 -1.80 7.20 9.29
CA LYS A 76 -2.52 6.34 8.34
C LYS A 76 -3.11 5.12 9.05
N THR A 77 -2.30 4.39 9.80
CA THR A 77 -2.72 3.16 10.47
C THR A 77 -3.88 3.42 11.43
N LEU A 78 -3.77 4.47 12.25
CA LEU A 78 -4.84 4.86 13.17
C LEU A 78 -6.11 5.31 12.44
N TRP A 79 -5.97 6.03 11.32
CA TRP A 79 -7.11 6.41 10.48
C TRP A 79 -7.85 5.16 9.95
N GLU A 80 -7.12 4.20 9.39
CA GLU A 80 -7.68 2.96 8.85
C GLU A 80 -8.31 2.06 9.91
N LEU A 81 -7.80 2.09 11.15
CA LEU A 81 -8.40 1.38 12.27
C LEU A 81 -9.70 2.02 12.77
N THR A 82 -9.90 3.32 12.51
CA THR A 82 -11.01 4.09 13.06
C THR A 82 -12.04 4.51 12.02
N HIS A 83 -11.75 4.35 10.72
CA HIS A 83 -12.59 4.77 9.61
C HIS A 83 -12.70 3.69 8.52
N ASP A 84 -13.92 3.41 8.05
CA ASP A 84 -14.18 2.55 6.89
C ASP A 84 -14.75 3.40 5.73
N ILE A 85 -13.87 3.99 4.92
CA ILE A 85 -14.26 4.94 3.87
C ILE A 85 -14.15 4.26 2.50
N LYS A 86 -15.29 4.22 1.80
CA LYS A 86 -15.41 3.60 0.48
C LYS A 86 -16.00 4.55 -0.54
N ILE A 87 -15.44 4.55 -1.76
CA ILE A 87 -15.98 5.29 -2.91
C ILE A 87 -16.48 4.26 -3.92
N TYR A 88 -17.79 4.22 -4.12
CA TYR A 88 -18.46 3.16 -4.89
C TYR A 88 -18.08 1.74 -4.45
N GLY A 89 -17.91 1.54 -3.14
CA GLY A 89 -17.59 0.23 -2.55
C GLY A 89 -16.11 -0.14 -2.57
N VAL A 90 -15.24 0.69 -3.16
CA VAL A 90 -13.79 0.50 -3.16
C VAL A 90 -13.19 1.29 -2.00
N GLN A 91 -12.32 0.66 -1.20
CA GLN A 91 -11.64 1.30 -0.08
C GLN A 91 -10.79 2.49 -0.56
N ALA A 92 -10.83 3.60 0.16
CA ALA A 92 -9.88 4.70 -0.03
C ALA A 92 -8.81 4.65 1.08
N GLU A 93 -7.54 4.62 0.68
CA GLU A 93 -6.40 4.61 1.60
C GLU A 93 -5.65 5.93 1.52
N PRO A 94 -5.39 6.60 2.66
CA PRO A 94 -4.66 7.85 2.65
C PRO A 94 -3.16 7.63 2.86
N TYR A 95 -2.35 8.47 2.22
CA TYR A 95 -0.90 8.54 2.41
C TYR A 95 -0.47 9.99 2.50
N ILE A 96 0.61 10.28 3.24
CA ILE A 96 1.30 11.55 3.19
C ILE A 96 2.67 11.31 2.55
N GLU A 97 3.08 12.22 1.67
CA GLU A 97 4.40 12.16 1.05
C GLU A 97 5.03 13.53 0.91
N ARG A 98 6.36 13.51 0.84
CA ARG A 98 7.17 14.69 0.54
C ARG A 98 7.11 15.02 -0.97
N PRO A 99 7.34 16.27 -1.38
CA PRO A 99 7.42 16.63 -2.79
C PRO A 99 8.66 15.98 -3.43
N GLY A 100 8.59 15.75 -4.74
CA GLY A 100 9.76 15.32 -5.51
C GLY A 100 10.11 13.83 -5.40
N ILE A 101 9.22 12.99 -4.86
CA ILE A 101 9.41 11.53 -4.86
C ILE A 101 9.58 11.02 -6.29
N THR A 102 10.69 10.31 -6.53
CA THR A 102 10.96 9.65 -7.81
C THR A 102 9.94 8.53 -8.02
N ARG A 103 9.20 8.62 -9.15
CA ARG A 103 8.21 7.62 -9.55
C ARG A 103 8.77 6.70 -10.63
N LYS A 104 8.24 5.48 -10.70
CA LYS A 104 8.57 4.55 -11.79
C LYS A 104 7.85 5.00 -13.06
N LYS A 105 8.50 4.93 -14.23
CA LYS A 105 7.93 5.40 -15.51
C LYS A 105 6.55 4.84 -15.85
N SER A 106 6.25 3.62 -15.42
CA SER A 106 4.97 2.95 -15.70
C SER A 106 3.86 3.28 -14.71
N GLN A 107 4.17 3.96 -13.59
CA GLN A 107 3.21 4.29 -12.55
C GLN A 107 2.30 5.44 -13.00
N GLY A 108 0.99 5.25 -12.93
CA GLY A 108 0.06 6.36 -13.14
C GLY A 108 0.00 7.26 -11.91
N VAL A 109 0.05 8.57 -12.14
CA VAL A 109 -0.06 9.59 -11.09
C VAL A 109 -1.04 10.65 -11.55
N TYR A 110 -2.22 10.66 -10.95
CA TYR A 110 -3.29 11.59 -11.29
C TYR A 110 -3.43 12.68 -10.24
N SER A 111 -3.27 13.95 -10.60
CA SER A 111 -3.53 15.06 -9.69
C SER A 111 -5.03 15.36 -9.66
N LEU A 112 -5.63 15.20 -8.49
CA LEU A 112 -7.03 15.54 -8.24
C LEU A 112 -7.20 17.06 -8.23
N LEU A 113 -6.25 17.83 -7.71
CA LEU A 113 -6.33 19.31 -7.75
C LEU A 113 -6.29 19.82 -9.19
N LYS A 114 -5.32 19.36 -9.99
CA LYS A 114 -5.12 19.80 -11.39
C LYS A 114 -6.01 19.07 -12.39
N ASN A 115 -6.76 18.06 -11.95
CA ASN A 115 -7.67 17.26 -12.78
C ASN A 115 -7.00 16.62 -14.02
N ARG A 116 -5.76 16.12 -13.86
CA ARG A 116 -4.97 15.54 -14.96
C ARG A 116 -3.91 14.57 -14.46
N PHE A 117 -3.48 13.66 -15.34
CA PHE A 117 -2.26 12.90 -15.11
C PHE A 117 -1.05 13.84 -15.07
N ILE A 118 -0.27 13.72 -14.01
CA ILE A 118 1.09 14.27 -13.92
C ILE A 118 2.09 13.28 -14.52
N GLN A 119 1.77 11.98 -14.42
CA GLN A 119 2.45 10.91 -15.13
C GLN A 119 1.39 9.92 -15.65
N GLU A 120 1.31 9.75 -16.96
CA GLU A 120 0.42 8.78 -17.59
C GLU A 120 0.89 7.36 -17.29
N PRO A 121 0.00 6.42 -16.92
CA PRO A 121 0.39 5.04 -16.73
C PRO A 121 0.82 4.41 -18.06
N GLN A 122 1.73 3.45 -18.00
CA GLN A 122 2.13 2.66 -19.16
C GLN A 122 1.67 1.21 -18.98
N LYS A 123 1.14 0.61 -20.05
CA LYS A 123 0.82 -0.82 -20.05
C LYS A 123 2.11 -1.62 -19.98
N PHE A 124 2.09 -2.68 -19.18
CA PHE A 124 3.13 -3.70 -19.24
C PHE A 124 2.82 -4.67 -20.37
N GLU A 125 3.82 -4.99 -21.17
CA GLU A 125 3.69 -5.83 -22.37
C GLU A 125 4.15 -7.28 -22.13
N GLY A 126 4.40 -7.70 -20.89
CA GLY A 126 4.84 -9.06 -20.58
C GLY A 126 3.68 -10.05 -20.39
N GLU A 127 3.91 -11.31 -20.79
CA GLU A 127 2.99 -12.42 -20.51
C GLU A 127 3.17 -12.92 -19.06
N LEU A 128 2.06 -13.05 -18.34
CA LEU A 128 2.02 -13.65 -17.00
C LEU A 128 1.72 -15.15 -17.13
N ASP A 129 2.61 -16.00 -16.63
CA ASP A 129 2.31 -17.43 -16.45
C ASP A 129 1.50 -17.64 -15.17
N GLU A 130 0.17 -17.68 -15.32
CA GLU A 130 -0.77 -17.88 -14.22
C GLU A 130 -0.56 -19.23 -13.50
N ARG A 131 -0.14 -20.28 -14.21
CA ARG A 131 0.08 -21.61 -13.61
C ARG A 131 1.29 -21.60 -12.69
N GLU A 132 2.38 -20.96 -13.12
CA GLU A 132 3.57 -20.80 -12.27
C GLU A 132 3.30 -19.86 -11.08
N LEU A 133 2.50 -18.81 -11.28
CA LEU A 133 2.05 -17.93 -10.19
C LEU A 133 1.26 -18.71 -9.13
N GLU A 134 0.27 -19.50 -9.54
CA GLU A 134 -0.55 -20.32 -8.64
C GLU A 134 0.31 -21.35 -7.91
N LYS A 135 1.12 -22.11 -8.64
CA LYS A 135 2.02 -23.14 -8.08
C LYS A 135 2.97 -22.58 -7.03
N LYS A 136 3.59 -21.43 -7.30
CA LYS A 136 4.49 -20.78 -6.34
C LYS A 136 3.74 -20.27 -5.11
N THR A 137 2.57 -19.66 -5.32
CA THR A 137 1.69 -19.19 -4.23
C THR A 137 1.30 -20.34 -3.31
N ASN A 138 0.82 -21.46 -3.87
CA ASN A 138 0.40 -22.64 -3.11
C ASN A 138 1.56 -23.31 -2.35
N ASN A 139 2.77 -23.34 -2.93
CA ASN A 139 3.96 -23.82 -2.22
C ASN A 139 4.27 -22.97 -0.98
N ILE A 140 4.20 -21.64 -1.11
CA ILE A 140 4.45 -20.72 0.00
C ILE A 140 3.36 -20.85 1.07
N LYS A 141 2.09 -20.95 0.68
CA LYS A 141 0.98 -21.25 1.61
C LYS A 141 1.27 -22.51 2.43
N GLY A 142 1.61 -23.63 1.77
CA GLY A 142 1.96 -24.87 2.47
C GLY A 142 3.17 -24.76 3.39
N LYS A 143 4.15 -23.90 3.07
CA LYS A 143 5.29 -23.59 3.97
C LYS A 143 4.83 -22.79 5.18
N ILE A 144 3.95 -21.81 5.00
CA ILE A 144 3.38 -21.01 6.09
C ILE A 144 2.61 -21.93 7.05
N GLU A 145 1.71 -22.78 6.55
CA GLU A 145 0.94 -23.71 7.39
C GLU A 145 1.85 -24.58 8.25
N ARG A 146 2.88 -25.23 7.66
CA ARG A 146 3.84 -26.03 8.43
C ARG A 146 4.60 -25.25 9.50
N LEU A 147 4.87 -23.96 9.27
CA LEU A 147 5.55 -23.11 10.24
C LEU A 147 4.61 -22.69 11.37
N ILE A 148 3.33 -22.47 11.08
CA ILE A 148 2.28 -22.21 12.06
C ILE A 148 2.08 -23.47 12.93
N ASP A 149 1.91 -24.63 12.32
CA ASP A 149 1.68 -25.91 13.02
C ASP A 149 2.84 -26.30 13.95
N SER A 150 4.04 -25.77 13.71
CA SER A 150 5.24 -26.01 14.52
C SER A 150 5.58 -24.86 15.47
N ASP A 151 4.68 -23.90 15.68
CA ASP A 151 4.89 -22.71 16.52
C ASP A 151 6.20 -21.96 16.19
N ASN A 152 6.66 -22.04 14.94
CA ASN A 152 7.97 -21.56 14.53
C ASN A 152 7.95 -20.08 14.16
N GLY A 153 7.84 -19.22 15.18
CA GLY A 153 7.82 -17.76 15.02
C GLY A 153 9.06 -17.19 14.31
N VAL A 154 10.23 -17.80 14.47
CA VAL A 154 11.46 -17.40 13.77
C VAL A 154 11.33 -17.65 12.27
N GLY A 155 10.85 -18.83 11.88
CA GLY A 155 10.60 -19.18 10.49
C GLY A 155 9.53 -18.31 9.84
N LEU A 156 8.46 -18.00 10.57
CA LEU A 156 7.39 -17.08 10.13
C LEU A 156 7.93 -15.66 9.87
N ARG A 157 8.79 -15.13 10.75
CA ARG A 157 9.48 -13.85 10.51
C ARG A 157 10.41 -13.91 9.31
N ALA A 158 11.15 -15.01 9.14
CA ALA A 158 12.09 -15.18 8.04
C ALA A 158 11.39 -15.28 6.68
N ILE A 159 10.27 -16.01 6.58
CA ILE A 159 9.52 -16.11 5.33
C ILE A 159 8.89 -14.76 4.96
N MET A 160 8.38 -14.01 5.95
CA MET A 160 7.84 -12.67 5.71
C MET A 160 8.90 -11.67 5.23
N LYS A 161 10.09 -11.69 5.83
CA LYS A 161 11.23 -10.88 5.38
C LYS A 161 11.61 -11.20 3.93
N LYS A 162 11.68 -12.49 3.56
CA LYS A 162 11.97 -12.92 2.19
C LYS A 162 10.90 -12.46 1.19
N LEU A 163 9.62 -12.59 1.55
CA LEU A 163 8.49 -12.16 0.71
C LEU A 163 8.52 -10.65 0.45
N ARG A 164 8.80 -9.83 1.48
CA ARG A 164 8.93 -8.38 1.34
C ARG A 164 10.11 -7.98 0.45
N ALA A 165 11.27 -8.61 0.65
CA ALA A 165 12.46 -8.34 -0.17
C ALA A 165 12.23 -8.73 -1.65
N ALA A 166 11.63 -9.89 -1.91
CA ALA A 166 11.29 -10.35 -3.26
C ALA A 166 10.27 -9.41 -3.94
N ARG A 167 9.23 -9.00 -3.20
CA ARG A 167 8.26 -8.00 -3.66
C ARG A 167 8.95 -6.70 -4.05
N GLN A 168 9.83 -6.15 -3.20
CA GLN A 168 10.52 -4.89 -3.46
C GLN A 168 11.38 -4.98 -4.73
N ALA A 169 12.24 -6.00 -4.83
CA ALA A 169 13.06 -6.22 -6.01
C ALA A 169 12.24 -6.37 -7.30
N SER A 170 11.11 -7.08 -7.21
CA SER A 170 10.19 -7.29 -8.33
C SER A 170 9.47 -6.01 -8.74
N LEU A 171 9.00 -5.20 -7.77
CA LEU A 171 8.47 -3.88 -8.02
C LEU A 171 9.50 -2.99 -8.70
N ASP A 172 10.76 -3.02 -8.25
CA ASP A 172 11.83 -2.15 -8.77
C ASP A 172 12.20 -2.46 -10.21
N SER A 173 12.20 -3.75 -10.56
CA SER A 173 12.57 -4.20 -11.91
C SER A 173 11.39 -4.19 -12.89
N PHE A 174 10.19 -4.55 -12.45
CA PHE A 174 9.06 -4.87 -13.34
C PHE A 174 7.77 -4.10 -12.99
N GLY A 175 7.81 -3.22 -12.00
CA GLY A 175 6.64 -2.49 -11.53
C GLY A 175 5.56 -3.41 -10.97
N GLU A 176 4.30 -3.00 -11.10
CA GLU A 176 3.15 -3.70 -10.52
C GLU A 176 2.93 -5.12 -11.07
N TYR A 177 3.43 -5.42 -12.27
CA TYR A 177 3.29 -6.72 -12.94
C TYR A 177 4.43 -7.69 -12.62
N GLY A 178 5.37 -7.28 -11.76
CA GLY A 178 6.45 -8.15 -11.34
C GLY A 178 5.93 -9.44 -10.70
N PHE A 179 6.46 -10.58 -11.13
CA PHE A 179 5.99 -11.90 -10.71
C PHE A 179 5.96 -12.08 -9.17
N GLU A 180 7.00 -11.65 -8.44
CA GLU A 180 7.01 -11.76 -6.97
C GLU A 180 6.03 -10.77 -6.31
N ASN A 181 5.77 -9.61 -6.93
CA ASN A 181 4.74 -8.69 -6.47
C ASN A 181 3.35 -9.34 -6.58
N LEU A 182 3.09 -10.05 -7.68
CA LEU A 182 1.85 -10.79 -7.90
C LEU A 182 1.71 -11.96 -6.91
N VAL A 183 2.76 -12.74 -6.68
CA VAL A 183 2.77 -13.80 -5.64
C VAL A 183 2.44 -13.21 -4.28
N PHE A 184 3.06 -12.08 -3.91
CA PHE A 184 2.78 -11.41 -2.65
C PHE A 184 1.32 -10.95 -2.55
N LYS A 185 0.79 -10.35 -3.62
CA LYS A 185 -0.62 -9.92 -3.70
C LYS A 185 -1.57 -11.11 -3.51
N GLU A 186 -1.32 -12.24 -4.16
CA GLU A 186 -2.14 -13.44 -3.98
C GLU A 186 -2.09 -14.00 -2.55
N LEU A 187 -0.91 -14.01 -1.92
CA LEU A 187 -0.78 -14.39 -0.51
C LEU A 187 -1.52 -13.43 0.42
N ARG A 188 -1.49 -12.12 0.14
CA ARG A 188 -2.23 -11.10 0.90
C ARG A 188 -3.73 -11.28 0.73
N ASN A 189 -4.20 -11.34 -0.51
CA ASN A 189 -5.61 -11.44 -0.85
C ASN A 189 -6.26 -12.74 -0.35
N SER A 190 -5.46 -13.80 -0.16
CA SER A 190 -5.91 -15.06 0.46
C SER A 190 -5.75 -15.12 1.98
N GLY A 191 -5.40 -14.01 2.64
CA GLY A 191 -5.32 -13.87 4.10
C GLY A 191 -4.06 -14.48 4.74
N TYR A 192 -3.11 -15.00 3.95
CA TYR A 192 -1.93 -15.65 4.50
C TYR A 192 -0.92 -14.67 5.09
N ILE A 193 -0.84 -13.45 4.57
CA ILE A 193 0.02 -12.40 5.14
C ILE A 193 -0.47 -12.01 6.54
N ASP A 194 -1.78 -11.80 6.70
CA ASP A 194 -2.38 -11.48 7.99
C ASP A 194 -2.26 -12.65 8.96
N LYS A 195 -2.53 -13.87 8.51
CA LYS A 195 -2.36 -15.09 9.32
C LYS A 195 -0.93 -15.22 9.89
N VAL A 196 0.11 -14.92 9.09
CA VAL A 196 1.51 -14.91 9.56
C VAL A 196 1.72 -13.84 10.63
N ARG A 197 1.24 -12.61 10.40
CA ARG A 197 1.39 -11.49 11.34
C ARG A 197 0.74 -11.81 12.68
N ASP A 198 -0.51 -12.28 12.65
CA ASP A 198 -1.31 -12.54 13.83
C ASP A 198 -0.72 -13.70 14.65
N THR A 199 -0.25 -14.75 13.98
CA THR A 199 0.43 -15.87 14.66
C THR A 199 1.73 -15.42 15.32
N VAL A 200 2.56 -14.62 14.64
CA VAL A 200 3.81 -14.09 15.23
C VAL A 200 3.52 -13.21 16.44
N LEU A 201 2.46 -12.39 16.39
CA LEU A 201 2.02 -11.57 17.50
C LEU A 201 1.59 -12.45 18.68
N GLN A 202 0.73 -13.45 18.44
CA GLN A 202 0.28 -14.38 19.48
C GLN A 202 1.44 -15.13 20.14
N LEU A 203 2.38 -15.66 19.36
CA LEU A 203 3.57 -16.35 19.88
C LEU A 203 4.45 -15.42 20.73
N ASN A 204 4.67 -14.19 20.27
CA ASN A 204 5.44 -13.21 21.02
C ASN A 204 4.72 -12.81 22.32
N SER A 205 3.42 -12.53 22.27
CA SER A 205 2.62 -12.20 23.45
C SER A 205 2.59 -13.33 24.46
N ARG A 206 2.46 -14.59 24.01
CA ARG A 206 2.54 -15.78 24.87
C ARG A 206 3.88 -15.88 25.56
N ASN A 207 4.98 -15.63 24.85
CA ASN A 207 6.34 -15.66 25.42
C ASN A 207 6.61 -14.53 26.43
N LEU A 208 5.92 -13.39 26.30
CA LEU A 208 6.07 -12.24 27.21
C LEU A 208 5.08 -12.27 28.38
N SER A 209 4.03 -13.09 28.30
CA SER A 209 3.01 -13.21 29.34
C SER A 209 3.45 -14.24 30.38
N LEU A 210 3.23 -13.93 31.65
CA LEU A 210 3.26 -14.91 32.73
C LEU A 210 1.83 -15.34 33.02
N THR A 211 1.52 -16.62 32.80
CA THR A 211 0.22 -17.25 33.09
C THR A 211 0.35 -18.29 34.16
#